data_AF-A0A2D7JDI1-F1
#
_entry.id   AF-A0A2D7JDI1-F1
#
_cell.length_a   1.000
_cell.length_b   1.000
_cell.length_c   1.000
_cell.angle_alpha   90.00
_cell.angle_beta   90.00
_cell.angle_gamma   90.00
#
_symmetry.space_group_name_H-M   'P 1'
#
loop_
_entity.id
_entity.type
_entity.pdbx_description
1 polymer ?
#
loop_
_entity_poly.entity_id
_entity_poly.type
_entity_poly.pdbx_seq_one_letter_code
_entity_poly.pdbx_strand_id
1 'polypeptide(L)'
;MTSKDAASTEERMVTALESLNQIAEELRGDSEALLMLLRKLEALHRDVQDGAFRQSLPENRQKLFSLLQGMEKNGGWPYIPRLQLRTFIDLLGQDSIDAAA
;
A
#
# COMPACT_ATOMS: atom_id res chain seq x y z
N MET A 1 -12.31 22.66 6.78
CA MET A 1 -13.13 21.44 6.87
C MET A 1 -13.70 21.36 8.27
N THR A 2 -15.01 21.25 8.38
CA THR A 2 -15.66 21.09 9.70
C THR A 2 -15.49 19.66 10.17
N SER A 3 -15.60 19.42 11.49
CA SER A 3 -15.48 18.06 12.07
C SER A 3 -16.42 17.03 11.42
N LYS A 4 -17.58 17.49 10.93
CA LYS A 4 -18.57 16.69 10.21
C LYS A 4 -18.11 16.21 8.82
N ASP A 5 -17.30 17.03 8.13
CA ASP A 5 -16.75 16.67 6.81
C ASP A 5 -15.64 15.62 6.91
N ALA A 6 -14.89 15.65 8.01
CA ALA A 6 -13.87 14.65 8.31
C ALA A 6 -14.50 13.28 8.61
N ALA A 7 -15.55 13.25 9.45
CA ALA A 7 -16.30 12.02 9.75
C ALA A 7 -16.92 11.39 8.49
N SER A 8 -17.53 12.20 7.61
CA SER A 8 -18.07 11.72 6.33
C SER A 8 -16.98 11.24 5.35
N THR A 9 -15.76 11.75 5.47
CA THR A 9 -14.63 11.27 4.66
C THR A 9 -14.10 9.95 5.16
N GLU A 10 -14.00 9.79 6.48
CA GLU A 10 -13.58 8.54 7.11
C GLU A 10 -14.55 7.39 6.82
N GLU A 11 -15.87 7.62 6.94
CA GLU A 11 -16.88 6.62 6.58
C GLU A 11 -16.74 6.16 5.12
N ARG A 12 -16.56 7.10 4.19
CA ARG A 12 -16.35 6.77 2.76
C ARG A 12 -15.07 5.97 2.53
N MET A 13 -14.00 6.27 3.27
CA MET A 13 -12.75 5.50 3.20
C MET A 13 -12.96 4.08 3.70
N VAL A 14 -13.65 3.89 4.83
CA VAL A 14 -13.98 2.56 5.38
C VAL A 14 -14.76 1.74 4.35
N THR A 15 -15.83 2.29 3.79
CA THR A 15 -16.64 1.59 2.77
C THR A 15 -15.82 1.21 1.53
N ALA A 16 -14.92 2.09 1.08
CA ALA A 16 -14.06 1.78 -0.06
C ALA A 16 -13.09 0.63 0.24
N LEU A 17 -12.50 0.60 1.44
CA LEU A 17 -11.59 -0.46 1.88
C LEU A 17 -12.33 -1.80 2.04
N GLU A 18 -13.53 -1.80 2.60
CA GLU A 18 -14.38 -2.99 2.69
C GLU A 18 -14.73 -3.54 1.31
N SER A 19 -15.06 -2.66 0.36
CA SER A 19 -15.35 -3.07 -1.02
C SER A 19 -14.13 -3.71 -1.70
N LEU A 20 -12.93 -3.16 -1.49
CA LEU A 20 -11.68 -3.74 -2.01
C LEU A 20 -11.37 -5.11 -1.40
N ASN A 21 -11.63 -5.29 -0.11
CA ASN A 21 -11.48 -6.58 0.55
C ASN A 21 -12.49 -7.61 0.01
N GLN A 22 -13.74 -7.21 -0.20
CA GLN A 22 -14.76 -8.08 -0.78
C GLN A 22 -14.36 -8.55 -2.19
N ILE A 23 -13.81 -7.67 -3.02
CA ILE A 23 -13.27 -8.04 -4.34
C ILE A 23 -12.13 -9.06 -4.20
N ALA A 24 -11.22 -8.87 -3.25
CA ALA A 24 -10.13 -9.81 -3.01
C ALA A 24 -10.65 -11.21 -2.62
N GLU A 25 -11.71 -11.26 -1.81
CA GLU A 25 -12.39 -12.50 -1.43
C GLU A 25 -13.09 -13.19 -2.60
N GLU A 26 -13.73 -12.42 -3.49
CA GLU A 26 -14.35 -12.94 -4.71
C GLU A 26 -13.33 -13.51 -5.71
N LEU A 27 -12.13 -12.96 -5.75
CA LEU A 27 -11.01 -13.42 -6.59
C LEU A 27 -10.20 -14.56 -5.95
N ARG A 28 -10.61 -15.07 -4.79
CA ARG A 28 -9.90 -16.13 -4.06
C ARG A 28 -9.70 -17.36 -4.94
N GLY A 29 -8.44 -17.76 -5.10
CA GLY A 29 -8.04 -18.90 -5.93
C GLY A 29 -7.62 -18.54 -7.36
N ASP A 30 -7.87 -17.30 -7.81
CA ASP A 30 -7.37 -16.76 -9.07
C ASP A 30 -6.16 -15.85 -8.82
N SER A 31 -4.97 -16.44 -8.93
CA SER A 31 -3.71 -15.74 -8.64
C SER A 31 -3.41 -14.61 -9.63
N GLU A 32 -3.86 -14.72 -10.90
CA GLU A 32 -3.63 -13.69 -11.91
C GLU A 32 -4.55 -12.48 -11.67
N ALA A 33 -5.82 -12.72 -11.37
CA ALA A 33 -6.76 -11.66 -11.03
C ALA A 33 -6.37 -10.95 -9.71
N LEU A 34 -5.93 -11.69 -8.69
CA LEU A 34 -5.40 -11.12 -7.45
C LEU A 34 -4.14 -10.27 -7.71
N LEU A 35 -3.24 -10.73 -8.57
CA LEU A 35 -2.07 -9.94 -8.98
C LEU A 35 -2.48 -8.65 -9.70
N MET A 36 -3.51 -8.68 -10.54
CA MET A 36 -4.06 -7.48 -11.16
C MET A 36 -4.64 -6.50 -10.15
N LEU A 37 -5.37 -6.98 -9.14
CA LEU A 37 -5.88 -6.15 -8.04
C LEU A 37 -4.72 -5.46 -7.30
N LEU A 38 -3.69 -6.21 -6.91
CA LEU A 38 -2.51 -5.69 -6.23
C LEU A 38 -1.79 -4.61 -7.05
N ARG A 39 -1.63 -4.82 -8.37
CA ARG A 39 -1.02 -3.81 -9.26
C ARG A 39 -1.83 -2.53 -9.34
N LYS A 40 -3.16 -2.61 -9.34
CA LYS A 40 -4.04 -1.43 -9.34
C LYS A 40 -3.96 -0.66 -8.02
N LEU A 41 -3.94 -1.38 -6.89
CA LEU A 41 -3.75 -0.76 -5.57
C LEU A 41 -2.39 -0.06 -5.45
N GLU A 42 -1.33 -0.67 -6.00
CA GLU A 42 -0.02 -0.03 -6.03
C GLU A 42 -0.03 1.26 -6.88
N ALA A 43 -0.67 1.23 -8.05
CA ALA A 43 -0.81 2.42 -8.89
C ALA A 43 -1.55 3.55 -8.14
N LEU A 44 -2.68 3.25 -7.51
CA LEU A 44 -3.43 4.21 -6.69
C LEU A 44 -2.57 4.78 -5.55
N HIS A 45 -1.81 3.94 -4.85
CA HIS A 45 -0.90 4.39 -3.80
C HIS A 45 0.14 5.39 -4.35
N ARG A 46 0.77 5.07 -5.48
CA ARG A 46 1.75 5.97 -6.14
C ARG A 46 1.11 7.29 -6.54
N ASP A 47 -0.08 7.26 -7.13
CA ASP A 47 -0.79 8.47 -7.55
C ASP A 47 -1.13 9.38 -6.37
N VAL A 48 -1.57 8.82 -5.24
CA VAL A 48 -1.82 9.57 -4.01
C VAL A 48 -0.52 10.13 -3.43
N GLN A 49 0.55 9.32 -3.41
CA GLN A 49 1.85 9.70 -2.90
C GLN A 49 2.47 10.86 -3.70
N ASP A 50 2.52 10.74 -5.02
CA ASP A 50 3.15 11.72 -5.92
C ASP A 50 2.26 12.95 -6.17
N GLY A 51 0.94 12.79 -6.05
CA GLY A 51 -0.04 13.85 -6.20
C GLY A 51 -0.37 14.51 -4.86
N ALA A 52 -1.54 14.15 -4.31
CA ALA A 52 -2.16 14.85 -3.18
C ALA A 52 -1.25 14.91 -1.94
N PHE A 53 -0.56 13.81 -1.60
CA PHE A 53 0.31 13.78 -0.43
C PHE A 53 1.52 14.70 -0.60
N ARG A 54 2.28 14.57 -1.70
CA ARG A 54 3.46 15.41 -1.97
C ARG A 54 3.11 16.89 -2.05
N GLN A 55 1.97 17.24 -2.64
CA GLN A 55 1.47 18.62 -2.72
C GLN A 55 1.00 19.16 -1.36
N SER A 56 0.62 18.28 -0.43
CA SER A 56 0.21 18.67 0.92
C SER A 56 1.38 18.83 1.91
N LEU A 57 2.62 18.52 1.49
CA LEU A 57 3.79 18.61 2.36
C LEU A 57 4.02 20.05 2.84
N PRO A 58 4.33 20.27 4.12
CA PRO A 58 4.60 21.61 4.63
C PRO A 58 5.82 22.24 3.95
N GLU A 59 5.66 23.46 3.43
CA GLU A 59 6.80 24.24 2.92
C GLU A 59 7.74 24.70 4.05
N ASN A 60 7.20 24.85 5.26
CA ASN A 60 7.99 25.20 6.43
C ASN A 60 8.85 24.00 6.86
N ARG A 61 10.19 24.17 6.81
CA ARG A 61 11.18 23.13 7.15
C ARG A 61 10.96 22.51 8.54
N GLN A 62 10.57 23.30 9.55
CA GLN A 62 10.35 22.78 10.90
C GLN A 62 9.12 21.87 10.95
N LYS A 63 8.02 22.29 10.32
CA LYS A 63 6.79 21.48 10.21
C LYS A 63 7.03 20.21 9.39
N LEU A 64 7.78 20.33 8.30
CA LEU A 64 8.20 19.19 7.49
C LEU A 64 9.04 18.21 8.32
N PHE A 65 10.01 18.70 9.09
CA PHE A 65 10.83 17.85 9.95
C PHE A 65 10.00 17.12 11.02
N SER A 66 9.06 17.81 11.67
CA SER A 66 8.15 17.18 12.64
C SER A 66 7.26 16.11 12.01
N LEU A 67 6.77 16.36 10.79
CA LEU A 67 6.00 15.36 10.02
C LEU A 67 6.86 14.13 9.71
N LEU A 68 8.08 14.34 9.19
CA LEU A 68 9.02 13.26 8.84
C LEU A 68 9.40 12.41 10.06
N GLN A 69 9.71 13.03 11.21
CA GLN A 69 9.97 12.29 12.45
C GLN A 69 8.75 11.48 12.93
N GLY A 70 7.55 12.02 12.76
CA GLY A 70 6.31 11.31 13.08
C GLY A 70 6.10 10.09 12.17
N MET A 71 6.43 10.22 10.88
CA MET A 71 6.34 9.14 9.91
C MET A 71 7.38 8.04 10.21
N GLU A 72 8.63 8.42 10.48
CA GLU A 72 9.71 7.48 10.82
C GLU A 72 9.34 6.58 12.00
N LYS A 73 8.71 7.14 13.04
CA LYS A 73 8.27 6.39 14.23
C LYS A 73 7.13 5.40 13.97
N ASN A 74 6.34 5.61 12.92
CA ASN A 74 5.11 4.87 12.65
C ASN A 74 5.20 3.96 11.40
N GLY A 75 6.38 3.80 10.81
CA GLY A 75 6.58 2.91 9.65
C GLY A 75 7.35 3.51 8.47
N GLY A 76 7.87 4.73 8.60
CA GLY A 76 8.70 5.37 7.58
C GLY A 76 7.91 6.12 6.52
N TRP A 77 8.58 6.43 5.40
CA TRP A 77 7.93 7.06 4.24
C TRP A 77 6.93 6.09 3.61
N PRO A 78 5.76 6.54 3.10
CA PRO A 78 4.78 5.70 2.43
C PRO A 78 5.48 4.88 1.34
N TYR A 79 5.64 3.60 1.62
CA TYR A 79 6.30 2.67 0.73
C TYR A 79 5.59 1.34 0.87
N ILE A 80 5.08 0.83 -0.25
CA ILE A 80 4.58 -0.54 -0.34
C ILE A 80 5.75 -1.40 -0.84
N PRO A 81 6.35 -2.25 0.03
CA PRO A 81 7.42 -3.12 -0.40
C PRO A 81 6.94 -4.07 -1.50
N ARG A 82 7.63 -4.06 -2.65
CA ARG A 82 7.45 -5.06 -3.70
C ARG A 82 8.20 -6.34 -3.33
N LEU A 83 7.49 -7.46 -3.34
CA LEU A 83 8.14 -8.76 -3.40
C LEU A 83 8.86 -8.86 -4.76
N GLN A 84 10.18 -9.06 -4.73
CA GLN A 84 10.92 -9.32 -5.96
C GLN A 84 10.58 -10.73 -6.42
N LEU A 85 10.13 -10.89 -7.66
CA LEU A 85 9.87 -12.21 -8.26
C LEU A 85 11.09 -13.12 -8.15
N ARG A 86 12.29 -12.54 -8.19
CA ARG A 86 13.55 -13.25 -7.99
C ARG A 86 13.63 -13.94 -6.63
N THR A 87 13.18 -13.30 -5.55
CA THR A 87 13.10 -13.92 -4.22
C THR A 87 12.17 -15.13 -4.22
N PHE A 88 11.04 -15.08 -4.93
CA PHE A 88 10.14 -16.23 -5.09
C PHE A 88 10.76 -17.34 -5.93
N ILE A 89 11.41 -17.01 -7.04
CA ILE A 89 12.09 -17.97 -7.92
C ILE A 89 13.26 -18.64 -7.18
N ASP A 90 14.03 -17.88 -6.41
CA ASP A 90 15.15 -18.39 -5.62
C ASP A 90 14.64 -19.36 -4.55
N LEU A 91 13.54 -19.04 -3.85
CA LEU A 91 12.89 -19.94 -2.88
C LEU A 91 12.37 -21.23 -3.53
N LEU A 92 11.69 -21.14 -4.67
CA LEU A 92 11.22 -22.32 -5.42
C LEU A 92 12.39 -23.17 -5.95
N GLY A 93 13.50 -22.53 -6.32
CA GLY A 93 14.74 -23.20 -6.72
C GLY A 93 15.41 -23.94 -5.55
N GLN A 94 15.39 -23.36 -4.34
CA GLN A 94 15.92 -23.99 -3.13
C GLN A 94 15.18 -25.27 -2.76
N ASP A 95 13.84 -25.25 -2.75
CA ASP A 95 13.00 -26.42 -2.45
C ASP A 95 13.24 -27.58 -3.44
N SER A 96 13.60 -27.27 -4.70
CA SER A 96 13.93 -28.28 -5.71
C SER A 96 15.30 -28.94 -5.52
N ILE A 97 16.23 -28.25 -4.84
CA ILE A 97 17.59 -28.74 -4.55
C ILE A 97 17.59 -29.59 -3.28
N ASP A 98 16.85 -29.18 -2.24
CA ASP A 98 16.77 -29.90 -0.98
C ASP A 98 15.93 -31.20 -1.07
N ALA A 99 14.96 -31.26 -1.98
CA ALA A 99 14.19 -32.49 -2.24
C ALA A 99 14.99 -33.57 -3.01
N ALA A 100 16.18 -33.24 -3.53
CA ALA A 100 17.03 -34.13 -4.33
C ALA A 100 18.31 -34.60 -3.60
N ALA A 101 18.50 -34.21 -2.34
CA ALA A 101 19.63 -34.58 -1.47
C ALA A 101 19.23 -35.61 -0.41
#